data_AF-Q3MPF4-F1
#
_entry.id   AF-Q3MPF4-F1
#
_cell.length_a   1.000
_cell.length_b   1.000
_cell.length_c   1.000
_cell.angle_alpha   90.00
_cell.angle_beta   90.00
_cell.angle_gamma   90.00
#
_symmetry.space_group_name_H-M   'P 1'
#
loop_
_entity.id
_entity.type
_entity.pdbx_description
1 polymer ?
#
loop_
_entity_poly.entity_id
_entity_poly.type
_entity_poly.pdbx_seq_one_letter_code
_entity_poly.pdbx_strand_id
1 'polypeptide(L)' 'MAGESSVSKFQITLSDESKERIIKLLDYSKTVAHYGFIPFVLYLGWSATPNKPSILNLLSPFPSA' A
#
# COMPACT_ATOMS: atom_id res chain seq x y z
N MET A 1 -42.28 -21.50 9.01
CA MET A 1 -42.02 -20.10 9.41
C MET A 1 -40.51 -19.91 9.33
N ALA A 2 -40.02 -19.22 8.29
CA ALA A 2 -38.59 -19.16 7.97
C ALA A 2 -37.83 -18.38 9.05
N GLY A 3 -36.75 -18.95 9.56
CA GLY A 3 -35.80 -18.24 10.40
C GLY A 3 -35.08 -17.18 9.56
N GLU A 4 -35.41 -15.91 9.78
CA GLU A 4 -34.56 -14.81 9.39
C GLU A 4 -33.27 -14.93 10.21
N SER A 5 -32.27 -15.55 9.59
CA SER A 5 -30.90 -15.49 10.06
C SER A 5 -30.52 -14.02 10.14
N SER A 6 -30.14 -13.60 11.34
CA SER A 6 -29.55 -12.30 11.66
C SER A 6 -28.31 -12.10 10.80
N VAL A 7 -28.51 -11.64 9.55
CA VAL A 7 -27.45 -11.08 8.74
C VAL A 7 -27.06 -9.81 9.47
N SER A 8 -26.01 -9.92 10.28
CA SER A 8 -25.37 -8.80 10.95
C SER A 8 -24.98 -7.80 9.89
N LYS A 9 -25.90 -6.87 9.63
CA LYS A 9 -25.70 -5.73 8.77
C LYS A 9 -24.64 -4.92 9.48
N PHE A 10 -23.36 -5.17 9.15
CA PHE A 10 -22.29 -4.19 9.28
C PHE A 10 -22.69 -3.04 8.35
N GLN A 11 -23.76 -2.31 8.70
CA GLN A 11 -23.83 -0.91 8.38
C GLN A 11 -22.62 -0.37 9.12
N ILE A 12 -21.52 -0.18 8.40
CA ILE A 12 -20.49 0.69 8.90
C ILE A 12 -21.21 2.04 8.98
N THR A 13 -21.78 2.35 10.15
CA THR A 13 -22.45 3.61 10.44
C THR A 13 -21.34 4.66 10.57
N LEU A 14 -20.59 4.84 9.50
CA LEU A 14 -19.62 5.91 9.43
C LEU A 14 -20.45 7.18 9.44
N SER A 15 -20.45 7.85 10.58
CA SER A 15 -20.87 9.25 10.67
C SER A 15 -20.21 10.01 9.50
N ASP A 16 -20.86 11.03 8.96
CA ASP A 16 -20.34 11.74 7.77
C ASP A 16 -18.89 12.23 7.97
N GLU A 17 -18.53 12.56 9.22
CA GLU A 17 -17.16 12.85 9.64
C GLU A 17 -16.19 11.66 9.44
N SER A 18 -16.58 10.44 9.82
CA SER A 18 -15.76 9.24 9.61
C SER A 18 -15.61 8.90 8.13
N LYS A 19 -16.65 9.13 7.32
CA LYS A 19 -16.59 8.95 5.86
C LYS A 19 -15.60 9.93 5.24
N GLU A 20 -15.68 11.21 5.60
CA GLU A 20 -14.77 12.24 5.09
C GLU A 20 -13.31 11.92 5.45
N ARG A 21 -13.06 11.45 6.68
CA ARG A 21 -11.72 11.01 7.11
C ARG A 21 -11.20 9.83 6.29
N ILE A 22 -12.05 8.83 6.03
CA ILE A 22 -11.67 7.67 5.21
C ILE A 22 -11.37 8.10 3.78
N ILE A 23 -12.19 8.97 3.19
CA ILE A 23 -11.94 9.51 1.84
C ILE A 23 -10.60 10.24 1.80
N LYS A 24 -10.33 11.11 2.77
CA LYS A 24 -9.02 11.79 2.89
C LYS A 24 -7.87 10.80 3.00
N LEU A 25 -7.98 9.77 3.83
CA LEU A 25 -6.96 8.73 3.96
C LEU A 25 -6.73 7.98 2.65
N LEU A 26 -7.81 7.68 1.91
CA LEU A 26 -7.71 7.03 0.60
C LEU A 26 -7.00 7.93 -0.42
N ASP A 27 -7.29 9.23 -0.44
CA ASP A 27 -6.60 10.19 -1.31
C ASP A 27 -5.10 10.27 -1.02
N TYR A 28 -4.72 10.30 0.27
CA TYR A 28 -3.32 10.23 0.66
C TYR A 28 -2.70 8.88 0.29
N SER A 29 -3.41 7.78 0.50
CA SER A 29 -2.93 6.43 0.17
C SER A 29 -2.61 6.28 -1.32
N LYS A 30 -3.39 6.91 -2.20
CA LYS A 30 -3.14 6.92 -3.65
C LYS A 30 -1.80 7.58 -3.97
N THR A 31 -1.53 8.73 -3.35
CA THR A 31 -0.28 9.48 -3.52
C THR A 31 0.91 8.67 -3.00
N VAL A 32 0.79 8.10 -1.79
CA VAL A 32 1.85 7.28 -1.18
C VAL A 32 2.12 6.03 -2.02
N ALA A 33 1.09 5.34 -2.48
CA ALA A 33 1.25 4.17 -3.32
C ALA A 33 1.92 4.53 -4.66
N HIS A 34 1.50 5.63 -5.31
CA HIS A 34 2.05 6.02 -6.60
C HIS A 34 3.54 6.36 -6.54
N TYR A 35 3.93 7.22 -5.59
CA TYR A 35 5.32 7.65 -5.47
C TYR A 35 6.20 6.68 -4.66
N GLY A 36 5.59 5.92 -3.75
CA GLY A 36 6.28 4.96 -2.89
C GLY A 36 6.49 3.60 -3.52
N PHE A 37 5.74 3.23 -4.57
CA PHE A 37 5.82 1.90 -5.17
C PHE A 37 7.23 1.55 -5.67
N ILE A 38 7.85 2.45 -6.44
CA ILE A 38 9.18 2.21 -7.02
C ILE A 38 10.25 2.09 -5.92
N PRO A 39 10.40 3.05 -4.98
CA PRO A 39 11.33 2.90 -3.85
C PRO A 39 11.09 1.62 -3.03
N PHE A 40 9.82 1.25 -2.82
CA PHE A 40 9.45 0.08 -2.03
C PHE A 40 9.90 -1.23 -2.70
N VAL A 41 9.62 -1.41 -3.99
CA VAL A 41 10.03 -2.63 -4.72
C VAL A 41 11.56 -2.72 -4.80
N LEU A 42 12.24 -1.60 -5.05
CA LEU A 42 13.71 -1.55 -5.04
C LEU A 42 14.28 -1.95 -3.68
N TYR A 43 13.69 -1.45 -2.59
CA TYR A 43 14.11 -1.82 -1.24
C TYR A 43 13.92 -3.31 -0.96
N LEU A 44 12.80 -3.91 -1.37
CA LEU A 44 12.57 -5.34 -1.20
C LEU A 44 13.61 -6.18 -1.95
N GLY A 45 13.88 -5.84 -3.22
CA GLY A 45 14.90 -6.53 -4.02
C GLY A 45 16.31 -6.39 -3.44
N TRP A 46 16.67 -5.18 -3.00
CA TRP A 46 17.95 -4.91 -2.33
C TRP A 46 18.09 -5.69 -1.02
N SER A 47 17.01 -5.74 -0.22
CA SER A 47 16.99 -6.43 1.08
C SER A 47 17.08 -7.94 0.96
N ALA A 48 16.51 -8.52 -0.10
CA ALA A 48 16.55 -9.95 -0.38
C ALA A 48 17.88 -10.42 -0.99
N THR A 49 18.72 -9.49 -1.49
CA THR A 49 19.99 -9.83 -2.15
C THR A 49 21.13 -9.94 -1.12
N PRO A 50 21.91 -11.04 -1.12
CA PRO A 50 23.00 -11.24 -0.16
C PRO A 50 24.15 -10.23 -0.32
N ASN A 51 24.50 -9.89 -1.56
CA ASN A 51 25.42 -8.79 -1.87
C ASN A 51 24.59 -7.52 -2.09
N LYS A 52 24.38 -6.73 -1.03
CA LYS A 52 23.62 -5.47 -1.07
C LYS A 52 24.32 -4.45 -1.97
N PRO A 53 23.89 -4.23 -3.22
CA PRO A 53 24.58 -3.32 -4.13
C PRO A 53 24.45 -1.86 -3.62
N SER A 54 25.36 -0.99 -4.05
CA SER A 54 25.21 0.44 -3.82
C SER A 54 24.00 0.98 -4.59
N ILE A 55 23.39 2.06 -4.12
CA ILE A 55 22.21 2.67 -4.76
C ILE A 55 22.52 3.08 -6.21
N LEU A 56 23.75 3.55 -6.47
CA LEU A 56 24.20 3.91 -7.82
C LEU A 56 24.21 2.70 -8.75
N ASN A 57 24.66 1.54 -8.27
CA ASN A 57 24.66 0.31 -9.06
C ASN A 57 23.25 -0.24 -9.29
N LEU A 58 22.32 0.01 -8.36
CA LEU A 58 20.93 -0.40 -8.48
C LEU A 58 20.18 0.42 -9.56
N LEU A 59 20.58 1.67 -9.77
CA LEU A 59 19.98 2.58 -10.74
C LEU A 59 20.77 2.66 -12.05
N SER A 60 22.03 2.20 -12.07
CA SER A 60 22.85 2.21 -13.26
C SER A 60 22.36 1.17 -14.26
N PRO A 61 22.15 1.53 -15.54
CA PRO A 61 21.84 0.56 -16.59
C PRO A 61 23.06 -0.27 -17.00
N PHE A 62 24.25 0.05 -16.49
CA PHE A 62 25.49 -0.65 -16.80
C PHE A 62 25.69 -1.85 -15.88
N PRO A 63 26.18 -2.99 -16.41
CA PRO A 63 26.53 -4.12 -15.57
C PRO A 63 27.66 -3.69 -14.63
N SER A 64 27.36 -3.64 -13.34
CA SER A 64 28.38 -3.47 -12.31
C SER A 64 29.07 -4.82 -12.13
N ALA A 65 30.33 -4.89 -12.53
CA ALA A 65 31.19 -6.07 -12.39
C ALA A 65 31.44 -6.44 -10.92
#